data_AF-A0A0H5R3W3-F1
#
_entry.id   AF-A0A0H5R3W3-F1
#
_cell.length_a   1.000
_cell.length_b   1.000
_cell.length_c   1.000
_cell.angle_alpha   90.00
_cell.angle_beta   90.00
_cell.angle_gamma   90.00
#
_symmetry.space_group_name_H-M   'P 1'
#
loop_
_entity.id
_entity.type
_entity.pdbx_description
1 polymer ?
#
loop_
_entity_poly.entity_id
_entity_poly.type
_entity_poly.pdbx_seq_one_letter_code
_entity_poly.pdbx_strand_id
1 'polypeptide(L)'
;KKAGVEQHWTTAYIHYPNGTVEVVNKALKFLFQALISELRWNKEDWPWLLKAIEHDINHRPKMRLGWKATITVHTGLKSDNPLELIFKKPGENLGKCQMTTEQIVSRTETLESAMEQLHKEVAAITSFERTQNCKLPKTKNLSAKTSFWCRRFRLM
;
A
#
# COMPACT_ATOMS: atom_id res chain seq x y z
N LYS A 1 -27.07 4.70 15.91
CA LYS A 1 -25.70 4.86 15.36
C LYS A 1 -24.78 5.35 16.48
N LYS A 2 -23.84 4.54 16.99
CA LYS A 2 -22.94 4.95 18.10
C LYS A 2 -21.70 5.74 17.65
N ALA A 3 -21.34 5.69 16.36
CA ALA A 3 -20.09 6.25 15.84
C ALA A 3 -20.27 7.32 14.74
N GLY A 4 -21.49 7.79 14.46
CA GLY A 4 -21.74 8.80 13.41
C GLY A 4 -21.50 8.35 11.96
N VAL A 5 -21.01 7.12 11.72
CA VAL A 5 -20.70 6.60 10.38
C VAL A 5 -21.96 6.08 9.65
N GLU A 6 -22.04 6.37 8.36
CA GLU A 6 -23.02 5.78 7.45
C GLU A 6 -22.56 4.39 6.98
N GLN A 7 -23.40 3.38 7.19
CA GLN A 7 -23.12 2.02 6.75
C GLN A 7 -23.59 1.84 5.31
N HIS A 8 -22.65 1.67 4.39
CA HIS A 8 -22.95 1.30 3.01
C HIS A 8 -23.00 -0.22 2.88
N TRP A 9 -24.19 -0.76 2.59
CA TRP A 9 -24.40 -2.19 2.36
C TRP A 9 -24.26 -2.52 0.87
N THR A 10 -23.56 -3.60 0.57
CA THR A 10 -23.50 -4.16 -0.78
C THR A 10 -24.56 -5.24 -0.93
N THR A 11 -25.24 -5.29 -2.08
CA THR A 11 -26.20 -6.34 -2.41
C THR A 11 -25.56 -7.72 -2.29
N ALA A 12 -26.31 -8.69 -1.76
CA ALA A 12 -25.85 -10.07 -1.66
C ALA A 12 -25.41 -10.62 -3.02
N TYR A 13 -24.35 -11.42 -3.03
CA TYR A 13 -23.76 -12.06 -4.21
C TYR A 13 -23.15 -11.12 -5.28
N ILE A 14 -23.15 -9.80 -5.05
CA ILE A 14 -22.50 -8.82 -5.92
C ILE A 14 -21.16 -8.41 -5.28
N HIS A 15 -20.05 -8.81 -5.89
CA HIS A 15 -18.70 -8.59 -5.36
C HIS A 15 -17.99 -7.35 -5.94
N TYR A 16 -18.41 -6.88 -7.12
CA TYR A 16 -17.77 -5.76 -7.82
C TYR A 16 -17.59 -4.48 -7.00
N PRO A 17 -18.55 -4.04 -6.16
CA PRO A 17 -18.37 -2.85 -5.32
C PRO A 17 -17.18 -2.96 -4.36
N ASN A 18 -16.81 -4.18 -3.97
CA ASN A 18 -15.71 -4.47 -3.05
C ASN A 18 -14.39 -4.81 -3.78
N GLY A 19 -14.31 -4.61 -5.10
CA GLY A 19 -13.14 -4.99 -5.91
C GLY A 19 -11.82 -4.39 -5.42
N THR A 20 -11.84 -3.19 -4.83
CA THR A 20 -10.63 -2.58 -4.24
C THR A 20 -10.08 -3.43 -3.08
N VAL A 21 -10.96 -3.94 -2.22
CA VAL A 21 -10.60 -4.80 -1.09
C VAL A 21 -10.05 -6.14 -1.60
N GLU A 22 -10.65 -6.69 -2.65
CA GLU A 22 -10.19 -7.93 -3.27
C GLU A 22 -8.77 -7.82 -3.86
N VAL A 23 -8.47 -6.71 -4.54
CA VAL A 23 -7.13 -6.43 -5.08
C VAL A 23 -6.10 -6.35 -3.95
N VAL A 24 -6.43 -5.67 -2.84
CA VAL A 24 -5.54 -5.59 -1.67
C VAL A 24 -5.37 -6.96 -1.01
N ASN A 25 -6.45 -7.72 -0.85
CA ASN A 25 -6.41 -9.07 -0.28
C ASN A 25 -5.57 -10.04 -1.13
N LYS A 26 -5.59 -9.89 -2.46
CA LYS A 26 -4.72 -10.65 -3.36
C LYS A 26 -3.24 -10.31 -3.15
N ALA A 27 -2.92 -9.02 -3.00
CA ALA A 27 -1.54 -8.58 -2.71
C ALA A 27 -1.07 -9.07 -1.32
N LEU A 28 -1.92 -8.96 -0.31
CA LEU A 28 -1.66 -9.49 1.04
C LEU A 28 -1.32 -10.98 1.00
N LYS A 29 -2.17 -11.80 0.38
CA LYS A 29 -1.95 -13.25 0.27
C LYS A 29 -0.62 -13.56 -0.42
N PHE A 30 -0.29 -12.85 -1.49
CA PHE A 30 0.97 -13.04 -2.20
C PHE A 30 2.17 -12.69 -1.32
N LEU A 31 2.13 -11.58 -0.59
CA LEU A 31 3.21 -11.18 0.33
C LEU A 31 3.39 -12.16 1.49
N PHE A 32 2.30 -12.63 2.10
CA PHE A 32 2.37 -13.66 3.13
C PHE A 32 3.03 -14.94 2.60
N GLN A 33 2.62 -15.41 1.42
CA GLN A 33 3.18 -16.61 0.81
C GLN A 33 4.68 -16.44 0.49
N ALA A 34 5.07 -15.27 -0.03
CA ALA A 34 6.45 -14.96 -0.34
C ALA A 34 7.32 -14.94 0.92
N LEU A 35 6.92 -14.18 1.95
CA LEU A 35 7.69 -14.05 3.19
C LEU A 35 7.78 -15.36 3.98
N ILE A 36 6.69 -16.11 4.10
CA ILE A 36 6.71 -17.43 4.75
C ILE A 36 7.66 -18.37 4.00
N SER A 37 7.65 -18.35 2.66
CA SER A 37 8.56 -19.17 1.86
C SER A 37 10.02 -18.74 1.98
N GLU A 38 10.29 -17.44 2.07
CA GLU A 38 11.65 -16.88 2.15
C GLU A 38 12.28 -17.12 3.52
N LEU A 39 11.51 -16.87 4.59
CA LEU A 39 11.93 -17.05 5.97
C LEU A 39 11.85 -18.51 6.43
N ARG A 40 11.23 -19.39 5.63
CA ARG A 40 10.94 -20.80 5.94
C ARG A 40 10.18 -20.97 7.26
N TRP A 41 9.23 -20.07 7.53
CA TRP A 41 8.43 -20.10 8.74
C TRP A 41 7.27 -21.09 8.65
N ASN A 42 6.77 -21.52 9.81
CA ASN A 42 5.51 -22.25 9.85
C ASN A 42 4.35 -21.31 9.55
N LYS A 43 3.30 -21.84 8.92
CA LYS A 43 2.11 -21.05 8.55
C LYS A 43 1.37 -20.51 9.77
N GLU A 44 1.52 -21.16 10.92
CA GLU A 44 0.91 -20.77 12.20
C GLU A 44 1.48 -19.45 12.74
N ASP A 45 2.71 -19.12 12.35
CA ASP A 45 3.43 -17.91 12.80
C ASP A 45 3.10 -16.66 11.97
N TRP A 46 2.13 -16.73 11.06
CA TRP A 46 1.72 -15.60 10.23
C TRP A 46 1.36 -14.31 11.01
N PRO A 47 0.81 -14.33 12.25
CA PRO A 47 0.47 -13.08 12.96
C PRO A 47 1.68 -12.19 13.21
N TRP A 48 2.88 -12.78 13.35
CA TRP A 48 4.13 -12.06 13.54
C TRP A 48 4.55 -11.28 12.28
N LEU A 49 4.15 -11.73 11.09
CA LEU A 49 4.44 -11.06 9.82
C LEU A 49 3.49 -9.90 9.52
N LEU A 50 2.36 -9.81 10.22
CA LEU A 50 1.30 -8.85 9.90
C LEU A 50 1.82 -7.41 9.87
N LYS A 51 2.65 -7.02 10.85
CA LYS A 51 3.19 -5.66 10.94
C LYS A 51 4.19 -5.34 9.84
N ALA A 52 5.02 -6.30 9.46
CA ALA A 52 5.95 -6.13 8.35
C ALA A 52 5.21 -5.96 7.02
N ILE A 53 4.14 -6.73 6.81
CA ILE A 53 3.33 -6.66 5.58
C ILE A 53 2.49 -5.39 5.53
N GLU A 54 1.89 -5.00 6.65
CA GLU A 54 1.16 -3.73 6.78
C GLU A 54 2.10 -2.55 6.45
N HIS A 55 3.31 -2.58 7.00
CA HIS A 55 4.34 -1.60 6.68
C HIS A 55 4.67 -1.61 5.18
N ASP A 56 5.01 -2.75 4.59
CA ASP A 56 5.35 -2.84 3.16
C ASP A 56 4.23 -2.29 2.26
N ILE A 57 2.98 -2.71 2.45
CA ILE A 57 1.85 -2.29 1.60
C ILE A 57 1.59 -0.78 1.67
N ASN A 58 1.83 -0.17 2.83
CA ASN A 58 1.61 1.26 3.04
C ASN A 58 2.77 2.12 2.52
N HIS A 59 4.00 1.63 2.64
CA HIS A 59 5.22 2.33 2.24
C HIS A 59 5.64 2.06 0.79
N ARG A 60 5.16 0.99 0.17
CA ARG A 60 5.49 0.66 -1.21
C ARG A 60 4.86 1.65 -2.19
N PRO A 61 5.63 2.22 -3.14
CA PRO A 61 5.11 3.07 -4.19
C PRO A 61 4.23 2.28 -5.16
N LYS A 62 3.12 2.88 -5.59
CA LYS A 62 2.15 2.25 -6.51
C LYS A 62 1.99 3.10 -7.76
N MET A 63 2.00 2.47 -8.94
CA MET A 63 1.84 3.15 -10.23
C MET A 63 0.56 4.01 -10.29
N ARG A 64 -0.57 3.45 -9.83
CA ARG A 64 -1.86 4.15 -9.73
C ARG A 64 -1.82 5.45 -8.92
N LEU A 65 -0.89 5.55 -7.98
CA LEU A 65 -0.70 6.73 -7.14
C LEU A 65 0.39 7.67 -7.69
N GLY A 66 0.78 7.52 -8.96
CA GLY A 66 1.88 8.28 -9.55
C GLY A 66 3.24 7.91 -8.95
N TRP A 67 3.45 6.61 -8.67
CA TRP A 67 4.65 6.10 -7.98
C TRP A 67 4.85 6.66 -6.56
N LYS A 68 3.78 7.19 -5.94
CA LYS A 68 3.78 7.60 -4.53
C LYS A 68 3.32 6.44 -3.63
N ALA A 69 3.81 6.41 -2.39
CA ALA A 69 3.40 5.45 -1.38
C ALA A 69 2.02 5.79 -0.81
N THR A 70 1.33 4.81 -0.23
CA THR A 70 -0.02 5.03 0.31
C THR A 70 0.04 5.91 1.56
N ILE A 71 1.05 5.73 2.41
CA ILE A 71 1.28 6.59 3.57
C ILE A 71 1.47 8.06 3.15
N THR A 72 2.24 8.32 2.10
CA THR A 72 2.48 9.68 1.61
C THR A 72 1.21 10.34 1.08
N VAL A 73 0.38 9.59 0.37
CA VAL A 73 -0.91 10.12 -0.11
C VAL A 73 -1.88 10.37 1.04
N HIS A 74 -1.85 9.53 2.08
CA HIS A 74 -2.80 9.61 3.20
C HIS A 74 -2.41 10.65 4.26
N THR A 75 -1.14 10.74 4.63
CA THR A 75 -0.65 11.56 5.74
C THR A 75 0.31 12.67 5.32
N GLY A 76 0.77 12.69 4.07
CA GLY A 76 1.82 13.60 3.61
C GLY A 76 3.23 13.23 4.05
N LEU A 77 3.40 12.16 4.84
CA LEU A 77 4.72 11.71 5.29
C LEU A 77 5.52 11.03 4.18
N LYS A 78 6.84 11.20 4.20
CA LYS A 78 7.73 10.46 3.30
C LYS A 78 7.59 8.97 3.61
N SER A 79 7.67 8.14 2.57
CA SER A 79 7.73 6.70 2.75
C SER A 79 9.03 6.28 3.43
N ASP A 80 8.91 5.49 4.50
CA ASP A 80 10.02 4.87 5.19
C ASP A 80 10.72 3.81 4.32
N ASN A 81 12.05 3.81 4.42
CA ASN A 81 12.89 2.77 3.85
C ASN A 81 13.60 2.03 4.99
N PRO A 82 13.34 0.72 5.19
CA PRO A 82 13.96 -0.03 6.30
C PRO A 82 15.49 -0.05 6.22
N LEU A 83 16.07 0.12 5.03
CA LEU A 83 17.52 0.18 4.85
C LEU A 83 18.12 1.51 5.33
N GLU A 84 17.35 2.60 5.40
CA GLU A 84 17.86 3.88 5.94
C GLU A 84 18.30 3.73 7.40
N LEU A 85 17.71 2.80 8.17
CA LEU A 85 18.09 2.56 9.56
C LEU A 85 19.51 1.98 9.69
N ILE A 86 19.95 1.16 8.71
CA ILE A 86 21.28 0.54 8.71
C ILE A 86 22.37 1.60 8.58
N PHE A 87 22.08 2.70 7.87
CA PHE A 87 23.02 3.80 7.64
C PHE A 87 23.02 4.85 8.75
N LYS A 88 22.09 4.77 9.72
CA LYS A 88 22.03 5.71 10.86
C LYS A 88 22.94 5.24 11.99
N LYS A 89 23.66 6.19 12.60
CA LYS A 89 24.50 5.87 13.76
C LYS A 89 23.62 5.56 14.97
N PRO A 90 23.85 4.46 15.71
CA PRO A 90 23.13 4.18 16.95
C PRO A 90 23.29 5.35 17.94
N GLY A 91 22.17 5.89 18.44
CA GLY A 91 22.15 7.00 19.39
C GLY A 91 22.13 8.40 18.78
N GLU A 92 22.07 8.53 17.45
CA GLU A 92 21.77 9.80 16.79
C GLU A 92 20.29 10.15 17.05
N ASN A 93 20.05 10.89 18.13
CA ASN A 93 18.72 11.29 18.53
C ASN A 93 18.10 12.18 17.44
N LEU A 94 16.83 11.89 17.09
CA LEU A 94 15.96 12.86 16.43
C LEU A 94 15.86 14.07 17.37
N GLY A 95 16.51 15.17 17.01
CA GLY A 95 16.48 16.38 17.81
C GLY A 95 15.05 16.76 18.16
N LYS A 96 14.78 17.07 19.43
CA LYS A 96 13.48 17.63 19.84
C LYS A 96 13.30 18.96 19.11
N CYS A 97 12.40 19.01 18.16
CA CYS A 97 12.07 20.24 17.45
C CYS A 97 11.17 21.07 18.36
N GLN A 98 11.69 22.15 18.95
CA GLN A 98 10.86 23.16 19.58
C GLN A 98 10.37 24.10 18.47
N MET A 99 9.06 24.09 18.21
CA MET A 99 8.42 24.96 17.22
C MET A 99 7.51 25.95 17.92
N THR A 100 7.48 27.19 17.45
CA THR A 100 6.52 28.19 17.93
C THR A 100 5.13 27.93 17.34
N THR A 101 4.08 28.42 17.99
CA THR A 101 2.69 28.27 17.50
C THR A 101 2.50 28.82 16.10
N GLU A 102 3.11 29.97 15.78
CA GLU A 102 3.02 30.59 14.45
C GLU A 102 3.66 29.71 13.37
N GLN A 103 4.78 29.06 13.69
CA GLN A 103 5.45 28.14 12.76
C GLN A 103 4.62 26.89 12.50
N ILE A 104 3.87 26.41 13.49
CA ILE A 104 2.97 25.28 13.32
C ILE A 104 1.86 25.65 12.34
N VAL A 105 1.17 26.78 12.57
CA VAL A 105 0.07 27.26 11.73
C VAL A 105 0.53 27.41 10.27
N SER A 106 1.63 28.12 10.04
CA SER A 106 2.17 28.34 8.69
C SER A 106 2.53 27.01 7.98
N ARG A 107 3.10 26.04 8.71
CA ARG A 107 3.45 24.73 8.15
C ARG A 107 2.21 23.87 7.88
N THR A 108 1.18 23.96 8.72
CA THR A 108 -0.07 23.23 8.48
C THR A 108 -0.80 23.76 7.26
N GLU A 109 -0.85 25.08 7.05
CA GLU A 109 -1.44 25.69 5.84
C GLU A 109 -0.67 25.28 4.57
N THR A 110 0.66 25.24 4.67
CA THR A 110 1.52 24.76 3.58
C THR A 110 1.26 23.28 3.28
N LEU A 111 1.15 22.44 4.32
CA LEU A 111 0.87 21.01 4.19
C LEU A 111 -0.52 20.79 3.57
N GLU A 112 -1.53 21.53 4.00
CA GLU A 112 -2.89 21.46 3.46
C GLU A 112 -2.89 21.73 1.96
N SER A 113 -2.27 22.84 1.54
CA SER A 113 -2.16 23.22 0.12
C SER A 113 -1.40 22.16 -0.69
N ALA A 114 -0.31 21.62 -0.14
CA ALA A 114 0.48 20.57 -0.80
C ALA A 114 -0.29 19.24 -0.92
N MET A 115 -1.05 18.87 0.10
CA MET A 115 -1.87 17.65 0.08
C MET A 115 -3.04 17.79 -0.90
N GLU A 116 -3.70 18.95 -0.96
CA GLU A 116 -4.75 19.19 -1.94
C GLU A 116 -4.24 19.02 -3.37
N GLN A 117 -3.06 19.60 -3.66
CA GLN A 117 -2.42 19.44 -4.97
C GLN A 117 -2.03 17.98 -5.25
N LEU A 118 -1.49 17.28 -4.26
CA LEU A 118 -1.16 15.85 -4.37
C LEU A 118 -2.40 15.02 -4.69
N HIS A 119 -3.53 15.27 -4.04
CA HIS A 119 -4.78 14.56 -4.28
C HIS A 119 -5.36 14.87 -5.66
N LYS A 120 -5.26 16.11 -6.15
CA LYS A 120 -5.63 16.48 -7.52
C LYS A 120 -4.82 15.69 -8.55
N GLU A 121 -3.49 15.60 -8.39
CA GLU A 121 -2.61 14.82 -9.26
C GLU A 121 -2.97 13.33 -9.25
N VAL A 122 -3.11 12.73 -8.07
CA VAL A 122 -3.43 11.30 -7.93
C VAL A 122 -4.80 10.98 -8.54
N ALA A 123 -5.78 11.87 -8.37
CA ALA A 123 -7.09 11.73 -8.98
C ALA A 123 -7.02 11.76 -10.52
N ALA A 124 -6.22 12.66 -11.09
CA ALA A 124 -5.99 12.74 -12.54
C ALA A 124 -5.31 11.47 -13.08
N ILE A 125 -4.28 10.96 -12.40
CA ILE A 125 -3.60 9.73 -12.79
C ILE A 125 -4.56 8.53 -12.73
N THR A 126 -5.29 8.40 -11.63
CA THR A 126 -6.23 7.28 -11.43
C THR A 126 -7.37 7.31 -12.45
N SER A 127 -7.90 8.48 -12.79
CA SER A 127 -8.96 8.62 -13.80
C SER A 127 -8.44 8.32 -15.21
N PHE A 128 -7.21 8.73 -15.52
CA PHE A 128 -6.53 8.39 -16.76
C PHE A 128 -6.34 6.87 -16.90
N GLU A 129 -5.78 6.21 -15.89
CA GLU A 129 -5.60 4.74 -15.89
C GLU A 129 -6.93 4.00 -16.07
N ARG A 130 -8.00 4.43 -15.40
CA ARG A 130 -9.34 3.85 -15.56
C ARG A 130 -9.83 4.01 -17.00
N THR A 131 -9.68 5.19 -17.57
CA THR A 131 -10.10 5.48 -18.94
C THR A 131 -9.32 4.63 -19.95
N GLN A 132 -8.02 4.46 -19.75
CA GLN A 132 -7.18 3.58 -20.58
C GLN A 132 -7.63 2.11 -20.46
N ASN A 133 -7.82 1.62 -19.23
CA ASN A 133 -8.26 0.24 -18.99
C ASN A 133 -9.65 -0.06 -19.57
N CYS A 134 -10.55 0.92 -19.66
CA CYS A 134 -11.84 0.78 -20.33
C CYS A 134 -11.72 0.70 -21.87
N LYS A 135 -10.69 1.34 -22.46
CA LYS A 135 -10.47 1.39 -23.92
C LYS A 135 -9.74 0.16 -24.46
N LEU A 136 -8.96 -0.52 -23.62
CA LEU A 136 -8.21 -1.70 -24.04
C LEU A 136 -9.17 -2.88 -24.30
N PRO A 137 -9.10 -3.56 -25.46
CA PRO A 137 -9.86 -4.77 -25.68
C PRO A 137 -9.44 -5.80 -24.62
N LYS A 138 -10.41 -6.38 -23.91
CA LYS A 138 -10.15 -7.46 -22.96
C LYS A 138 -9.57 -8.64 -23.75
N THR A 139 -8.25 -8.76 -23.76
CA THR A 139 -7.59 -9.92 -24.33
C THR A 139 -8.10 -11.14 -23.59
N LYS A 140 -8.80 -12.04 -24.30
CA LYS A 140 -9.14 -13.35 -23.77
C LYS A 140 -7.83 -14.07 -23.52
N ASN A 141 -7.37 -14.09 -22.27
CA ASN A 141 -6.26 -14.95 -21.87
C ASN A 141 -6.73 -16.41 -22.00
N LEU A 142 -6.58 -16.96 -23.19
CA LEU A 142 -6.49 -18.41 -23.41
C LEU A 142 -5.31 -18.90 -22.57
N SER A 143 -5.65 -19.61 -21.49
CA SER A 143 -4.81 -20.58 -20.77
C SER A 143 -3.35 -20.65 -21.24
N ALA A 144 -2.49 -19.82 -20.67
CA ALA A 144 -1.12 -20.20 -20.40
C ALA A 144 -1.07 -20.62 -18.93
N LYS A 145 -1.53 -21.84 -18.65
CA LYS A 145 -1.10 -22.58 -17.45
C LYS A 145 0.39 -22.87 -17.64
N THR A 146 1.24 -21.86 -17.47
CA THR A 146 2.67 -22.07 -17.31
C THR A 146 2.90 -22.57 -15.90
N SER A 147 3.00 -23.89 -15.81
CA SER A 147 3.82 -24.64 -14.86
C SER A 147 5.05 -23.86 -14.40
N PHE A 148 4.91 -23.12 -13.30
CA PHE A 148 6.04 -22.50 -12.57
C PHE A 148 6.15 -22.99 -11.13
N TRP A 149 5.30 -23.95 -10.76
CA TRP A 149 5.31 -24.62 -9.45
C TRP A 149 5.67 -26.11 -9.62
N CYS A 150 6.84 -26.38 -10.19
CA CYS A 150 7.48 -27.69 -10.15
C CYS A 150 8.95 -27.54 -10.57
N ARG A 151 9.81 -27.16 -9.61
CA ARG A 151 11.27 -27.42 -9.55
C ARG A 151 11.91 -26.53 -8.48
N ARG A 152 11.75 -26.88 -7.19
CA ARG A 152 12.83 -26.78 -6.18
C ARG A 152 12.45 -27.37 -4.81
N PHE A 153 11.98 -28.61 -4.77
CA PHE A 153 12.07 -29.45 -3.56
C PHE A 153 12.32 -30.89 -4.00
N ARG A 154 13.55 -31.12 -4.46
CA ARG A 154 14.17 -32.45 -4.54
C ARG A 154 15.66 -32.22 -4.42
N LEU A 155 16.14 -32.22 -3.18
CA LEU A 155 17.44 -32.71 -2.72
C LEU A 155 17.60 -32.34 -1.24
N MET A 156 17.85 -33.38 -0.45
CA MET A 156 17.97 -33.48 1.02
C MET A 156 16.65 -33.72 1.76
#